data_AF-A0A3G6PGP0-F1
#
_entry.id   AF-A0A3G6PGP0-F1
#
_cell.length_a   1.000
_cell.length_b   1.000
_cell.length_c   1.000
_cell.angle_alpha   90.00
_cell.angle_beta   90.00
_cell.angle_gamma   90.00
#
_symmetry.space_group_name_H-M   'P 1'
#
loop_
_entity.id
_entity.type
_entity.pdbx_description
1 polymer ?
#
loop_
_entity_poly.entity_id
_entity_poly.type
_entity_poly.pdbx_seq_one_letter_code
_entity_poly.pdbx_strand_id
1 'polypeptide(L)'
;MGIPDTVETGILTFEYNNKRQLVKMQSKDGTTTFEYNNDKPVKSNYYNKKQELEYYAAFSYNGNLLTSIKAIYTNPDFNRTSYYTYNASGQLISSNLCQSEDCTHPTTRSYSYDGNNISSETFVLVGTNYNNKREFSYDNKLNPYTNINKYLRITMEGAYTLSNSNYIIDKNSVKDNGNWVLSETTTYTFEYNSSGLPVKAIGKGSDGNLSVQYNYEYIIQ
;
A
#
# COMPACT_ATOMS: atom_id res chain seq x y z
N MET A 1 22.43 -17.60 -12.93
CA MET A 1 22.12 -16.82 -11.73
C MET A 1 21.01 -17.58 -11.02
N GLY A 2 21.28 -18.11 -9.83
CA GLY A 2 20.37 -19.02 -9.13
C GLY A 2 19.10 -18.31 -8.68
N ILE A 3 17.95 -18.93 -8.95
CA ILE A 3 16.65 -18.54 -8.41
C ILE A 3 16.71 -18.81 -6.89
N PRO A 4 16.29 -17.89 -6.00
CA PRO A 4 16.19 -18.21 -4.59
C PRO A 4 15.01 -19.17 -4.37
N ASP A 5 15.30 -20.39 -3.90
CA ASP A 5 14.33 -21.48 -3.63
C ASP A 5 13.52 -21.32 -2.33
N THR A 6 13.47 -20.12 -1.75
CA THR A 6 12.70 -19.89 -0.53
C THR A 6 11.42 -19.14 -0.83
N VAL A 7 10.32 -19.89 -0.96
CA VAL A 7 8.98 -19.31 -0.91
C VAL A 7 8.78 -18.72 0.49
N GLU A 8 8.66 -17.40 0.57
CA GLU A 8 8.29 -16.73 1.82
C GLU A 8 6.77 -16.65 1.92
N THR A 9 6.22 -17.30 2.95
CA THR A 9 4.78 -17.22 3.26
C THR A 9 4.54 -16.21 4.36
N GLY A 10 3.60 -15.28 4.14
CA GLY A 10 3.11 -14.34 5.13
C GLY A 10 1.59 -14.40 5.23
N ILE A 11 1.06 -14.07 6.41
CA ILE A 11 -0.37 -13.88 6.65
C ILE A 11 -0.56 -12.44 7.14
N LEU A 12 -1.54 -11.75 6.57
CA LEU A 12 -2.01 -10.45 7.03
C LEU A 12 -3.49 -10.55 7.36
N THR A 13 -3.83 -10.35 8.63
CA THR A 13 -5.20 -10.42 9.12
C THR A 13 -5.74 -9.02 9.36
N PHE A 14 -6.99 -8.78 8.96
CA PHE A 14 -7.73 -7.55 9.18
C PHE A 14 -8.94 -7.82 10.09
N GLU A 15 -9.01 -7.15 11.23
CA GLU A 15 -10.13 -7.28 12.17
C GLU A 15 -10.97 -6.00 12.20
N TYR A 16 -12.29 -6.16 12.09
CA TYR A 16 -13.24 -5.05 12.00
C TYR A 16 -14.16 -5.02 13.23
N ASN A 17 -14.56 -3.82 13.65
CA ASN A 17 -15.59 -3.67 14.67
C ASN A 17 -17.01 -3.74 14.09
N ASN A 18 -18.02 -3.63 14.95
CA ASN A 18 -19.44 -3.62 14.56
C ASN A 18 -19.86 -2.43 13.66
N LYS A 19 -19.04 -1.38 13.56
CA LYS A 19 -19.22 -0.27 12.61
C LYS A 19 -18.49 -0.51 11.28
N ARG A 20 -17.93 -1.71 11.07
CA ARG A 20 -17.11 -2.09 9.91
C ARG A 20 -15.85 -1.24 9.75
N GLN A 21 -15.35 -0.67 10.84
CA GLN A 21 -14.07 0.03 10.85
C GLN A 21 -12.96 -0.98 11.12
N LEU A 22 -11.86 -0.90 10.37
CA LEU A 22 -10.66 -1.72 10.61
C LEU A 22 -10.03 -1.28 11.93
N VAL A 23 -10.06 -2.14 12.95
CA VAL A 23 -9.52 -1.81 14.28
C VAL A 23 -8.16 -2.44 14.54
N LYS A 24 -7.81 -3.50 13.82
CA LYS A 24 -6.53 -4.18 13.98
C LYS A 24 -6.04 -4.81 12.69
N MET A 25 -4.74 -4.67 12.43
CA MET A 25 -3.98 -5.41 11.43
C MET A 25 -2.94 -6.26 12.11
N GLN A 26 -2.76 -7.50 11.69
CA GLN A 26 -1.76 -8.39 12.27
C GLN A 26 -0.99 -9.14 11.18
N SER A 27 0.34 -9.10 11.27
CA SER A 27 1.25 -9.90 10.47
C SER A 27 2.21 -10.69 11.36
N LYS A 28 3.15 -11.41 10.75
CA LYS A 28 4.24 -12.06 11.48
C LYS A 28 5.17 -11.05 12.20
N ASP A 29 5.21 -9.80 11.74
CA ASP A 29 6.15 -8.79 12.23
C ASP A 29 5.59 -8.05 13.45
N GLY A 30 4.26 -7.94 13.54
CA GLY A 30 3.61 -7.23 14.61
C GLY A 30 2.12 -7.00 14.42
N THR A 31 1.58 -6.16 15.29
CA THR A 31 0.16 -5.79 15.35
C THR A 31 0.03 -4.28 15.25
N THR A 32 -0.84 -3.78 14.39
CA THR A 32 -1.26 -2.38 14.39
C THR A 32 -2.69 -2.28 14.88
N THR A 33 -2.99 -1.38 15.83
CA THR A 33 -4.36 -1.03 16.23
C THR A 33 -4.71 0.39 15.82
N PHE A 34 -6.00 0.67 15.64
CA PHE A 34 -6.50 1.97 15.17
C PHE A 34 -7.55 2.56 16.10
N GLU A 35 -7.39 3.84 16.41
CA GLU A 35 -8.33 4.66 17.16
C GLU A 35 -9.01 5.64 16.20
N TYR A 36 -10.32 5.87 16.38
CA TYR A 36 -11.14 6.67 15.47
C TYR A 36 -11.84 7.82 16.18
N ASN A 37 -12.03 8.91 15.44
CA ASN A 37 -12.96 9.99 15.76
C ASN A 37 -13.80 10.30 14.52
N ASN A 38 -15.13 10.18 14.60
CA ASN A 38 -16.06 10.42 13.48
C ASN A 38 -15.61 9.75 12.16
N ASP A 39 -15.37 8.43 12.20
CA ASP A 39 -14.92 7.58 11.08
C ASP A 39 -13.54 7.93 10.47
N LYS A 40 -12.81 8.86 11.07
CA LYS A 40 -11.41 9.18 10.72
C LYS A 40 -10.47 8.51 11.71
N PRO A 41 -9.49 7.71 11.26
CA PRO A 41 -8.44 7.25 12.17
C PRO A 41 -7.68 8.46 12.70
N VAL A 42 -7.54 8.57 14.01
CA VAL A 42 -6.80 9.69 14.65
C VAL A 42 -5.44 9.25 15.15
N LYS A 43 -5.32 7.96 15.47
CA LYS A 43 -4.10 7.37 15.98
C LYS A 43 -4.00 5.90 15.59
N SER A 44 -2.79 5.43 15.34
CA SER A 44 -2.48 4.00 15.32
C SER A 44 -1.34 3.68 16.28
N ASN A 45 -1.32 2.45 16.80
CA ASN A 45 -0.24 1.95 17.63
C ASN A 45 0.32 0.69 16.98
N TYR A 46 1.63 0.64 16.74
CA TYR A 46 2.31 -0.53 16.22
C TYR A 46 3.09 -1.23 17.34
N TYR A 47 2.79 -2.51 17.53
CA TYR A 47 3.42 -3.40 18.47
C TYR A 47 4.25 -4.42 17.71
N ASN A 48 5.51 -4.62 18.13
CA ASN A 48 6.38 -5.62 17.55
C ASN A 48 5.89 -7.06 17.87
N LYS A 49 6.59 -8.07 17.36
CA LYS A 49 6.29 -9.49 17.65
C LYS A 49 6.23 -9.88 19.14
N LYS A 50 6.88 -9.12 20.03
CA LYS A 50 6.86 -9.31 21.49
C LYS A 50 5.67 -8.58 22.16
N GLN A 51 4.80 -7.95 21.38
CA GLN A 51 3.71 -7.09 21.84
C GLN A 51 4.19 -5.84 22.61
N GLU A 52 5.40 -5.38 22.34
CA GLU A 52 5.93 -4.12 22.87
C GLU A 52 5.62 -2.99 21.89
N LEU A 53 5.16 -1.85 22.39
CA LEU A 53 4.91 -0.66 21.57
C LEU A 53 6.22 -0.14 20.97
N GLU A 54 6.33 -0.13 19.66
CA GLU A 54 7.52 0.35 18.96
C GLU A 54 7.35 1.80 18.49
N TYR A 55 6.15 2.13 17.98
CA TYR A 55 5.77 3.50 17.65
C TYR A 55 4.26 3.67 17.67
N TYR A 56 3.80 4.92 17.76
CA TYR A 56 2.43 5.29 17.41
C TYR A 56 2.45 6.31 16.28
N ALA A 57 1.37 6.37 15.50
CA ALA A 57 1.23 7.35 14.43
C ALA A 57 0.03 8.25 14.69
N ALA A 58 0.20 9.56 14.48
CA ALA A 58 -0.86 10.56 14.59
C ALA A 58 -1.28 11.05 13.21
N PHE A 59 -2.60 11.12 12.98
CA PHE A 59 -3.19 11.45 11.69
C PHE A 59 -3.68 12.90 11.68
N SER A 60 -3.30 13.68 10.67
CA SER A 60 -3.68 15.09 10.54
C SER A 60 -4.50 15.34 9.29
N TYR A 61 -5.54 16.16 9.41
CA TYR A 61 -6.54 16.35 8.35
C TYR A 61 -6.74 17.83 8.01
N ASN A 62 -7.07 18.11 6.75
CA ASN A 62 -7.71 19.35 6.33
C ASN A 62 -9.07 19.00 5.73
N GLY A 63 -10.15 19.29 6.47
CA GLY A 63 -11.49 18.82 6.11
C GLY A 63 -11.55 17.29 6.01
N ASN A 64 -11.85 16.79 4.81
CA ASN A 64 -11.99 15.35 4.51
C ASN A 64 -10.78 14.73 3.80
N LEU A 65 -9.66 15.44 3.76
CA LEU A 65 -8.38 14.99 3.19
C LEU A 65 -7.38 14.73 4.32
N LEU A 66 -6.71 13.58 4.27
CA LEU A 66 -5.62 13.22 5.17
C LEU A 66 -4.37 13.95 4.70
N THR A 67 -3.88 14.92 5.46
CA THR A 67 -2.75 15.75 5.02
C THR A 67 -1.40 15.17 5.40
N SER A 68 -1.32 14.51 6.56
CA SER A 68 -0.08 13.89 7.01
C SER A 68 -0.31 12.81 8.06
N ILE A 69 0.70 11.95 8.21
CA ILE A 69 0.83 11.00 9.32
C ILE A 69 2.22 11.16 9.91
N LYS A 70 2.30 11.42 11.22
CA LYS A 70 3.56 11.47 11.96
C LYS A 70 3.71 10.19 12.79
N ALA A 71 4.68 9.36 12.45
CA ALA A 71 5.06 8.20 13.25
C ALA A 71 6.12 8.61 14.28
N ILE A 72 5.85 8.30 15.54
CA ILE A 72 6.64 8.67 16.71
C ILE A 72 7.13 7.38 17.38
N TYR A 73 8.42 7.10 17.17
CA TYR A 73 9.11 5.92 17.65
C TYR A 73 9.61 6.11 19.07
N THR A 74 9.79 5.00 19.78
CA THR A 74 10.47 4.98 21.08
C THR A 74 11.90 5.49 20.99
N ASN A 75 12.61 5.19 19.90
CA ASN A 75 13.83 5.90 19.51
C ASN A 75 13.48 7.06 18.57
N PRO A 76 13.63 8.33 19.00
CA PRO A 76 13.27 9.50 18.21
C PRO A 76 14.00 9.63 16.87
N ASP A 77 15.17 9.01 16.71
CA ASP A 77 15.96 9.04 15.45
C ASP A 77 15.22 8.39 14.27
N PHE A 78 14.22 7.55 14.56
CA PHE A 78 13.38 6.89 13.54
C PHE A 78 12.05 7.62 13.30
N ASN A 79 11.80 8.74 13.97
CA ASN A 79 10.61 9.55 13.73
C ASN A 79 10.52 9.94 12.26
N ARG A 80 9.33 9.83 11.70
CA ARG A 80 9.11 10.10 10.29
C ARG A 80 7.71 10.65 10.06
N THR A 81 7.58 11.45 9.01
CA THR A 81 6.30 12.04 8.63
C THR A 81 6.03 11.76 7.16
N SER A 82 4.85 11.23 6.87
CA SER A 82 4.32 11.13 5.51
C SER A 82 3.41 12.32 5.24
N TYR A 83 3.58 12.97 4.09
CA TYR A 83 2.72 14.05 3.60
C TYR A 83 1.99 13.62 2.34
N TYR A 84 0.77 14.11 2.14
CA TYR A 84 -0.11 13.66 1.06
C TYR A 84 -0.65 14.83 0.24
N THR A 85 -0.63 14.68 -1.08
CA THR A 85 -1.14 15.67 -2.04
C THR A 85 -2.22 15.06 -2.91
N TYR A 86 -3.25 15.84 -3.24
CA TYR A 86 -4.46 15.39 -3.92
C TYR A 86 -4.74 16.19 -5.19
N ASN A 87 -5.41 15.56 -6.16
CA ASN A 87 -6.01 16.29 -7.29
C ASN A 87 -7.34 16.97 -6.90
N ALA A 88 -7.93 17.73 -7.83
CA ALA A 88 -9.20 18.43 -7.62
C ALA A 88 -10.38 17.48 -7.32
N SER A 89 -10.31 16.22 -7.77
CA SER A 89 -11.29 15.17 -7.49
C SER A 89 -11.10 14.51 -6.12
N GLY A 90 -10.07 14.90 -5.36
CA GLY A 90 -9.76 14.34 -4.05
C GLY A 90 -9.03 12.99 -4.08
N GLN A 91 -8.47 12.57 -5.21
CA GLN A 91 -7.63 11.38 -5.32
C GLN A 91 -6.18 11.70 -4.95
N LEU A 92 -5.50 10.80 -4.25
CA LEU A 92 -4.12 10.96 -3.83
C LEU A 92 -3.20 10.90 -5.06
N ILE A 93 -2.49 11.98 -5.38
CA ILE A 93 -1.57 12.02 -6.53
C ILE A 93 -0.11 11.95 -6.13
N SER A 94 0.24 12.21 -4.87
CA SER A 94 1.61 12.05 -4.38
C SER A 94 1.67 11.88 -2.87
N SER A 95 2.65 11.11 -2.41
CA SER A 95 3.08 11.07 -1.02
C SER A 95 4.59 11.32 -0.90
N ASN A 96 5.00 11.95 0.21
CA ASN A 96 6.39 12.18 0.56
C ASN A 96 6.66 11.66 1.96
N LEU A 97 7.60 10.73 2.10
CA LEU A 97 8.09 10.23 3.39
C LEU A 97 9.37 10.99 3.78
N CYS A 98 9.27 11.76 4.86
CA CYS A 98 10.37 12.50 5.46
C CYS A 98 10.89 11.73 6.69
N GLN A 99 12.17 11.36 6.66
CA GLN A 99 12.86 10.71 7.80
C GLN A 99 13.69 11.70 8.64
N SER A 100 13.76 12.97 8.21
CA SER A 100 14.37 14.08 8.93
C SER A 100 13.35 15.18 9.18
N GLU A 101 13.59 16.03 10.19
CA GLU A 101 12.73 17.16 10.53
C GLU A 101 12.64 18.20 9.41
N ASP A 102 13.76 18.43 8.70
CA ASP A 102 13.85 19.36 7.58
C ASP A 102 13.34 18.78 6.24
N CYS A 103 13.06 17.48 6.20
CA CYS A 103 12.64 16.73 5.02
C CYS A 103 13.49 17.00 3.75
N THR A 104 14.81 17.09 3.89
CA THR A 104 15.69 17.43 2.76
C THR A 104 15.77 16.36 1.67
N HIS A 105 15.57 15.09 2.02
CA HIS A 105 15.67 13.96 1.10
C HIS A 105 14.45 13.03 1.21
N PRO A 106 13.26 13.49 0.79
CA PRO A 106 12.06 12.67 0.92
C PRO A 106 12.11 11.47 -0.04
N THR A 107 11.48 10.38 0.38
CA THR A 107 11.06 9.34 -0.55
C THR A 107 9.70 9.73 -1.12
N THR A 108 9.61 9.86 -2.44
CA THR A 108 8.39 10.32 -3.10
C THR A 108 7.70 9.18 -3.84
N ARG A 109 6.38 9.04 -3.64
CA ARG A 109 5.51 8.33 -4.57
C ARG A 109 4.61 9.29 -5.31
N SER A 110 4.33 8.99 -6.57
CA SER A 110 3.41 9.76 -7.42
C SER A 110 2.47 8.81 -8.16
N TYR A 111 1.23 9.24 -8.38
CA TYR A 111 0.17 8.42 -8.95
C TYR A 111 -0.55 9.18 -10.07
N SER A 112 -0.76 8.49 -11.19
CA SER A 112 -1.67 8.90 -12.26
C SER A 112 -2.86 7.96 -12.31
N TYR A 113 -4.02 8.46 -12.72
CA TYR A 113 -5.27 7.70 -12.70
C TYR A 113 -5.87 7.56 -14.10
N ASP A 114 -6.52 6.43 -14.33
CA ASP A 114 -7.54 6.23 -15.34
C ASP A 114 -8.86 5.88 -14.61
N GLY A 115 -9.79 6.84 -14.60
CA GLY A 115 -10.99 6.79 -13.76
C GLY A 115 -10.64 6.66 -12.27
N ASN A 116 -11.06 5.53 -11.67
CA ASN A 116 -10.85 5.24 -10.23
C ASN A 116 -9.67 4.29 -9.97
N ASN A 117 -8.88 3.97 -11.00
CA ASN A 117 -7.75 3.07 -10.89
C ASN A 117 -6.45 3.82 -11.19
N ILE A 118 -5.38 3.50 -10.47
CA ILE A 118 -4.05 4.05 -10.73
C ILE A 118 -3.53 3.47 -12.05
N SER A 119 -3.39 4.29 -13.08
CA SER A 119 -2.82 3.86 -14.37
C SER A 119 -1.30 3.70 -14.29
N SER A 120 -0.64 4.54 -13.48
CA SER A 120 0.78 4.41 -13.19
C SER A 120 1.16 4.97 -11.83
N GLU A 121 2.19 4.39 -11.24
CA GLU A 121 2.85 4.95 -10.05
C GLU A 121 4.36 5.08 -10.29
N THR A 122 4.96 6.09 -9.67
CA THR A 122 6.42 6.26 -9.66
C THR A 122 6.88 6.34 -8.23
N PHE A 123 7.99 5.68 -7.93
CA PHE A 123 8.70 5.75 -6.66
C PHE A 123 10.10 6.31 -6.91
N VAL A 124 10.44 7.36 -6.17
CA VAL A 124 11.71 8.06 -6.27
C VAL A 124 12.35 8.12 -4.88
N LEU A 125 13.56 7.59 -4.78
CA LEU A 125 14.39 7.70 -3.58
C LEU A 125 15.56 8.63 -3.87
N VAL A 126 15.48 9.86 -3.36
CA VAL A 126 16.49 10.91 -3.59
C VAL A 126 17.87 10.43 -3.15
N GLY A 127 18.90 10.73 -3.95
CA GLY A 127 20.28 10.33 -3.66
C GLY A 127 20.62 8.89 -4.03
N THR A 128 19.68 8.14 -4.64
CA THR A 128 19.90 6.77 -5.10
C THR A 128 19.49 6.58 -6.56
N ASN A 129 20.03 5.55 -7.19
CA ASN A 129 19.58 5.09 -8.51
C ASN A 129 18.35 4.18 -8.42
N TYR A 130 17.84 3.93 -7.21
CA TYR A 130 16.69 3.06 -6.97
C TYR A 130 15.39 3.85 -7.20
N ASN A 131 14.99 3.92 -8.47
CA ASN A 131 13.74 4.53 -8.89
C ASN A 131 12.99 3.52 -9.76
N ASN A 132 11.69 3.37 -9.52
CA ASN A 132 10.85 2.49 -10.31
C ASN A 132 9.56 3.17 -10.73
N LYS A 133 9.10 2.83 -11.93
CA LYS A 133 7.81 3.22 -12.48
C LYS A 133 7.02 1.96 -12.74
N ARG A 134 5.77 1.91 -12.27
CA ARG A 134 4.86 0.81 -12.54
C ARG A 134 3.66 1.31 -13.34
N GLU A 135 3.22 0.52 -14.29
CA GLU A 135 2.07 0.80 -15.14
C GLU A 135 1.11 -0.38 -15.10
N PHE A 136 -0.17 -0.11 -14.93
CA PHE A 136 -1.16 -1.12 -14.59
C PHE A 136 -2.28 -1.19 -15.62
N SER A 137 -2.77 -2.40 -15.86
CA SER A 137 -4.08 -2.62 -16.47
C SER A 137 -4.94 -3.49 -15.56
N TYR A 138 -6.25 -3.36 -15.67
CA TYR A 138 -7.19 -3.87 -14.67
C TYR A 138 -8.24 -4.77 -15.29
N ASP A 139 -8.79 -5.66 -14.46
CA ASP A 139 -10.11 -6.20 -14.72
C ASP A 139 -11.20 -5.24 -14.21
N ASN A 140 -12.45 -5.71 -14.17
CA ASN A 140 -13.60 -4.94 -13.71
C ASN A 140 -14.13 -5.38 -12.33
N LYS A 141 -13.34 -6.14 -11.56
CA LYS A 141 -13.73 -6.69 -10.26
C LYS A 141 -13.08 -5.91 -9.13
N LEU A 142 -13.76 -5.82 -7.99
CA LEU A 142 -13.25 -5.09 -6.83
C LEU A 142 -12.01 -5.77 -6.26
N ASN A 143 -11.03 -4.97 -5.85
CA ASN A 143 -9.88 -5.49 -5.12
C ASN A 143 -10.21 -5.71 -3.63
N PRO A 144 -9.41 -6.50 -2.90
CA PRO A 144 -9.73 -6.90 -1.53
C PRO A 144 -9.66 -5.73 -0.53
N TYR A 145 -9.07 -4.60 -0.92
CA TYR A 145 -8.89 -3.40 -0.08
C TYR A 145 -9.98 -2.35 -0.29
N THR A 146 -10.86 -2.52 -1.29
CA THR A 146 -11.86 -1.50 -1.67
C THR A 146 -12.72 -1.06 -0.49
N ASN A 147 -13.07 -1.99 0.40
CA ASN A 147 -13.94 -1.75 1.55
C ASN A 147 -13.20 -1.23 2.79
N ILE A 148 -11.87 -1.12 2.75
CA ILE A 148 -11.10 -0.51 3.84
C ILE A 148 -11.32 1.01 3.79
N ASN A 149 -11.39 1.62 4.97
CA ASN A 149 -11.47 3.07 5.12
C ASN A 149 -10.42 3.77 4.23
N LYS A 150 -10.84 4.76 3.44
CA LYS A 150 -9.98 5.44 2.46
C LYS A 150 -8.69 6.00 3.06
N TYR A 151 -8.71 6.45 4.32
CA TYR A 151 -7.54 6.99 4.99
C TYR A 151 -6.50 5.91 5.30
N LEU A 152 -6.93 4.70 5.62
CA LEU A 152 -6.04 3.56 5.85
C LEU A 152 -5.51 2.96 4.55
N ARG A 153 -6.30 3.02 3.45
CA ARG A 153 -5.79 2.69 2.12
C ARG A 153 -4.64 3.64 1.72
N ILE A 154 -4.75 4.92 2.04
CA ILE A 154 -3.66 5.90 1.87
C ILE A 154 -2.42 5.54 2.70
N THR A 155 -2.56 4.93 3.88
CA THR A 155 -1.38 4.51 4.66
C THR A 155 -0.67 3.29 4.09
N MET A 156 -1.41 2.41 3.42
CA MET A 156 -0.86 1.22 2.77
C MET A 156 -0.19 1.55 1.43
N GLU A 157 -0.69 2.60 0.77
CA GLU A 157 -0.20 3.14 -0.50
C GLU A 157 -0.24 2.14 -1.68
N GLY A 158 -0.03 2.68 -2.87
CA GLY A 158 0.17 1.92 -4.10
C GLY A 158 -1.11 1.42 -4.78
N ALA A 159 -0.98 1.06 -6.06
CA ALA A 159 -2.09 0.63 -6.90
C ALA A 159 -2.93 -0.50 -6.31
N TYR A 160 -2.30 -1.45 -5.62
CA TYR A 160 -2.98 -2.61 -5.05
C TYR A 160 -4.02 -2.23 -3.98
N THR A 161 -3.79 -1.15 -3.24
CA THR A 161 -4.70 -0.71 -2.18
C THR A 161 -5.53 0.50 -2.59
N LEU A 162 -5.00 1.41 -3.41
CA LEU A 162 -5.65 2.66 -3.78
C LEU A 162 -6.56 2.57 -5.00
N SER A 163 -6.33 1.63 -5.91
CA SER A 163 -7.25 1.38 -7.03
C SER A 163 -8.54 0.74 -6.54
N ASN A 164 -9.61 0.79 -7.32
CA ASN A 164 -10.85 0.05 -7.00
C ASN A 164 -10.80 -1.39 -7.53
N SER A 165 -10.12 -1.60 -8.66
CA SER A 165 -10.08 -2.88 -9.35
C SER A 165 -8.78 -3.65 -9.11
N ASN A 166 -8.80 -4.95 -9.38
CA ASN A 166 -7.59 -5.78 -9.40
C ASN A 166 -6.81 -5.50 -10.69
N TYR A 167 -5.52 -5.19 -10.57
CA TYR A 167 -4.67 -5.10 -11.75
C TYR A 167 -4.31 -6.51 -12.22
N ILE A 168 -4.45 -6.74 -13.53
CA ILE A 168 -4.11 -8.00 -14.20
C ILE A 168 -2.74 -7.94 -14.87
N ILE A 169 -2.20 -6.73 -15.08
CA ILE A 169 -0.84 -6.51 -15.58
C ILE A 169 -0.19 -5.44 -14.71
N ASP A 170 1.06 -5.70 -14.31
CA ASP A 170 1.97 -4.76 -13.69
C ASP A 170 3.27 -4.72 -14.48
N LYS A 171 3.53 -3.61 -15.17
CA LYS A 171 4.77 -3.35 -15.90
C LYS A 171 5.69 -2.52 -15.03
N ASN A 172 6.75 -3.13 -14.49
CA ASN A 172 7.76 -2.43 -13.72
C ASN A 172 8.93 -2.01 -14.62
N SER A 173 9.28 -0.74 -14.54
CA SER A 173 10.40 -0.13 -15.25
C SER A 173 11.37 0.47 -14.25
N VAL A 174 12.66 0.41 -14.57
CA VAL A 174 13.73 1.09 -13.83
C VAL A 174 14.28 2.25 -14.64
N LYS A 175 14.94 3.18 -13.96
CA LYS A 175 15.54 4.33 -14.63
C LYS A 175 16.94 3.95 -15.14
N ASP A 176 17.14 4.04 -16.46
CA ASP A 176 18.44 3.86 -17.11
C ASP A 176 18.74 5.08 -18.00
N ASN A 177 19.88 5.74 -17.76
CA ASN A 177 20.29 6.98 -18.43
C ASN A 177 19.19 8.04 -18.54
N GLY A 178 18.40 8.20 -17.46
CA GLY A 178 17.31 9.17 -17.38
C GLY A 178 15.98 8.69 -17.96
N ASN A 179 15.97 7.60 -18.71
CA ASN A 179 14.78 7.03 -19.35
C ASN A 179 14.21 5.86 -18.55
N TRP A 180 12.90 5.66 -18.64
CA TRP A 180 12.26 4.47 -18.08
C TRP A 180 12.42 3.31 -19.05
N VAL A 181 13.06 2.23 -18.58
CA VAL A 181 13.25 1.01 -19.34
C VAL A 181 12.50 -0.11 -18.64
N LEU A 182 11.62 -0.79 -19.39
CA LEU A 182 10.85 -1.92 -18.88
C LEU A 182 11.79 -3.01 -18.40
N SER A 183 11.68 -3.38 -17.12
CA SER A 183 12.49 -4.44 -16.52
C SER A 183 11.70 -5.74 -16.35
N GLU A 184 10.41 -5.64 -16.01
CA GLU A 184 9.60 -6.80 -15.67
C GLU A 184 8.12 -6.53 -16.00
N THR A 185 7.40 -7.56 -16.40
CA THR A 185 5.94 -7.57 -16.54
C THR A 185 5.38 -8.75 -15.77
N THR A 186 4.64 -8.47 -14.71
CA THR A 186 3.89 -9.49 -13.99
C THR A 186 2.45 -9.53 -14.49
N THR A 187 2.00 -10.71 -14.93
CA THR A 187 0.60 -10.96 -15.33
C THR A 187 -0.11 -11.73 -14.22
N TYR A 188 -1.29 -11.26 -13.84
CA TYR A 188 -2.09 -11.86 -12.77
C TYR A 188 -3.36 -12.52 -13.29
N THR A 189 -3.63 -13.71 -12.77
CA THR A 189 -4.92 -14.40 -12.91
C THR A 189 -5.61 -14.45 -11.57
N PHE A 190 -6.89 -14.07 -11.52
CA PHE A 190 -7.71 -14.05 -10.32
C PHE A 190 -8.83 -15.10 -10.38
N GLU A 191 -9.10 -15.71 -9.23
CA GLU A 191 -10.31 -16.49 -8.97
C GLU A 191 -11.20 -15.67 -8.03
N TYR A 192 -12.51 -15.68 -8.28
CA TYR A 192 -13.50 -14.88 -7.56
C TYR A 192 -14.58 -15.76 -6.93
N ASN A 193 -15.07 -15.37 -5.76
CA ASN A 193 -16.27 -15.97 -5.17
C ASN A 193 -17.56 -15.46 -5.84
N SER A 194 -18.71 -16.01 -5.43
CA SER A 194 -20.03 -15.62 -5.94
C SER A 194 -20.40 -14.15 -5.68
N SER A 195 -19.79 -13.52 -4.67
CA SER A 195 -19.95 -12.09 -4.36
C SER A 195 -19.03 -11.20 -5.21
N GLY A 196 -18.22 -11.77 -6.10
CA GLY A 196 -17.30 -11.04 -6.96
C GLY A 196 -16.04 -10.53 -6.25
N LEU A 197 -15.72 -11.04 -5.06
CA LEU A 197 -14.50 -10.74 -4.33
C LEU A 197 -13.40 -11.76 -4.67
N PRO A 198 -12.13 -11.35 -4.80
CA PRO A 198 -11.05 -12.25 -5.16
C PRO A 198 -10.79 -13.22 -4.01
N VAL A 199 -10.66 -14.52 -4.31
CA VAL A 199 -10.29 -15.57 -3.33
C VAL A 199 -8.89 -16.13 -3.57
N LYS A 200 -8.36 -15.94 -4.78
CA LYS A 200 -6.99 -16.30 -5.13
C LYS A 200 -6.47 -15.41 -6.25
N ALA A 201 -5.18 -15.12 -6.22
CA ALA A 201 -4.47 -14.45 -7.30
C ALA A 201 -3.13 -15.14 -7.54
N ILE A 202 -2.78 -15.38 -8.81
CA ILE A 202 -1.50 -15.94 -9.22
C ILE A 202 -0.82 -14.93 -10.14
N GLY A 203 0.34 -14.44 -9.74
CA GLY A 203 1.19 -13.55 -10.54
C GLY A 203 2.34 -14.32 -11.17
N LYS A 204 2.50 -14.21 -12.48
CA LYS A 204 3.62 -14.80 -13.24
C LYS A 204 4.47 -13.70 -13.87
N GLY A 205 5.79 -13.83 -13.76
CA GLY A 205 6.74 -12.94 -14.40
C GLY A 205 6.79 -13.14 -15.92
N SER A 206 7.60 -12.31 -16.58
CA SER A 206 7.80 -12.33 -18.04
C SER A 206 8.46 -13.62 -18.52
N ASP A 207 9.17 -14.31 -17.63
CA ASP A 207 9.76 -15.64 -17.83
C ASP A 207 8.72 -16.79 -17.75
N GLY A 208 7.46 -16.46 -17.41
CA GLY A 208 6.37 -17.41 -17.23
C GLY A 208 6.36 -18.14 -15.89
N ASN A 209 7.37 -17.90 -15.04
CA ASN A 209 7.47 -18.54 -13.72
C ASN A 209 6.55 -17.86 -12.71
N LEU A 210 6.17 -18.62 -11.68
CA LEU A 210 5.40 -18.10 -10.55
C LEU A 210 6.24 -17.05 -9.81
N SER A 211 5.75 -15.81 -9.78
CA SER A 211 6.38 -14.73 -9.02
C SER A 211 5.72 -14.59 -7.65
N VAL A 212 4.39 -14.69 -7.59
CA VAL A 212 3.64 -14.52 -6.34
C VAL A 212 2.30 -15.24 -6.38
N GLN A 213 1.81 -15.67 -5.22
CA GLN A 213 0.44 -16.14 -5.04
C GLN A 213 -0.17 -15.49 -3.79
N TYR A 214 -1.42 -15.06 -3.91
CA TYR A 214 -2.23 -14.60 -2.80
C TYR A 214 -3.47 -15.48 -2.66
N ASN A 215 -3.85 -15.80 -1.42
CA ASN A 215 -5.12 -16.43 -1.10
C ASN A 215 -5.86 -15.49 -0.15
N TYR A 216 -7.15 -15.26 -0.40
CA TYR A 216 -7.97 -14.34 0.39
C TYR A 216 -9.12 -15.11 1.04
N GLU A 217 -9.29 -14.87 2.33
CA GLU A 217 -10.38 -15.42 3.12
C GLU A 217 -11.20 -14.27 3.71
N TYR A 218 -12.53 -14.38 3.61
CA TYR A 218 -13.46 -13.40 4.12
C TYR A 218 -14.32 -14.05 5.19
N ILE A 219 -14.10 -13.66 6.44
CA ILE A 219 -14.84 -14.19 7.58
C ILE A 219 -16.00 -13.23 7.85
N ILE A 220 -17.22 -13.71 7.66
CA ILE A 220 -18.43 -12.99 8.05
C ILE A 220 -18.66 -13.27 9.53
N GLN A 221 -18.76 -12.20 10.33
CA GLN A 221 -19.15 -12.27 11.75
C GLN A 221 -20.65 -12.04 11.91
#